data_AF-A0A418HJI4-F1
#
_entry.id   AF-A0A418HJI4-F1
#
_cell.length_a   1.000
_cell.length_b   1.000
_cell.length_c   1.000
_cell.angle_alpha   90.00
_cell.angle_beta   90.00
_cell.angle_gamma   90.00
#
_symmetry.space_group_name_H-M   'P 1'
#
loop_
_entity.id
_entity.type
_entity.pdbx_description
1 polymer ?
#
loop_
_entity_poly.entity_id
_entity_poly.type
_entity_poly.pdbx_seq_one_letter_code
_entity_poly.pdbx_strand_id
1 'polypeptide(L)'
;TPPVTPTVSEVTSESTQVTGTGEPGSTVKVELPDGTELTGVADDQGNYTIDLPSNKKFNGGESIKITSTDASGNKSDEAVVEVKDT
;
A
#
# COMPACT_ATOMS: atom_id res chain seq x y z
N THR A 1 18.33 -9.00 1.79
CA THR A 1 18.31 -7.86 2.74
C THR A 1 16.92 -7.31 2.73
N PRO A 2 16.42 -6.69 3.81
CA PRO A 2 15.10 -6.06 3.78
C PRO A 2 14.94 -5.15 2.55
N PRO A 3 13.80 -5.23 1.84
CA PRO A 3 13.50 -4.31 0.77
C PRO A 3 13.39 -2.88 1.32
N VAL A 4 13.63 -1.90 0.46
CA VAL A 4 13.38 -0.50 0.82
C VAL A 4 11.90 -0.28 1.16
N THR A 5 11.63 0.65 2.08
CA THR A 5 10.27 1.05 2.41
C THR A 5 9.51 1.44 1.14
N PRO A 6 8.34 0.85 0.87
CA PRO A 6 7.55 1.23 -0.29
C PRO A 6 7.10 2.69 -0.17
N THR A 7 7.02 3.39 -1.29
CA THR A 7 6.34 4.68 -1.37
C THR A 7 4.87 4.47 -1.70
N VAL A 8 4.05 5.45 -1.37
CA VAL A 8 2.62 5.44 -1.67
C VAL A 8 2.22 6.83 -2.15
N SER A 9 1.39 6.87 -3.19
CA SER A 9 0.78 8.10 -3.69
C SER A 9 -0.25 8.61 -2.69
N GLU A 10 -0.69 9.85 -2.88
CA GLU A 10 -1.79 10.38 -2.07
C GLU A 10 -3.03 9.48 -2.19
N VAL A 11 -3.66 9.21 -1.04
CA VAL A 11 -4.94 8.49 -0.95
C VAL A 11 -5.97 9.45 -0.39
N THR A 12 -7.15 9.48 -1.01
CA THR A 12 -8.27 10.33 -0.63
C THR A 12 -9.52 9.50 -0.29
N SER A 13 -10.53 10.13 0.30
CA SER A 13 -11.80 9.47 0.62
C SER A 13 -12.51 8.89 -0.61
N GLU A 14 -12.26 9.45 -1.80
CA GLU A 14 -12.80 9.01 -3.09
C GLU A 14 -11.86 8.07 -3.89
N SER A 15 -10.69 7.71 -3.33
CA SER A 15 -9.75 6.84 -4.02
C SER A 15 -10.28 5.40 -4.16
N THR A 16 -10.21 4.84 -5.36
CA THR A 16 -10.61 3.44 -5.65
C THR A 16 -9.42 2.47 -5.65
N GLN A 17 -8.21 2.98 -5.52
CA GLN A 17 -6.97 2.21 -5.59
C GLN A 17 -5.87 2.88 -4.75
N VAL A 18 -4.94 2.07 -4.27
CA VAL A 18 -3.67 2.50 -3.69
C VAL A 18 -2.56 2.22 -4.69
N THR A 19 -1.80 3.26 -5.04
CA THR A 19 -0.67 3.17 -5.97
C THR A 19 0.60 3.64 -5.30
N GLY A 20 1.74 3.13 -5.77
CA GLY A 20 3.04 3.57 -5.28
C GLY A 20 4.18 2.80 -5.91
N THR A 21 5.35 2.89 -5.29
CA THR A 21 6.52 2.12 -5.72
C THR A 21 7.10 1.26 -4.60
N GLY A 22 7.66 0.11 -4.97
CA GLY A 22 8.37 -0.81 -4.10
C GLY A 22 9.53 -1.47 -4.84
N GLU A 23 10.20 -2.41 -4.19
CA GLU A 23 11.22 -3.22 -4.85
C GLU A 23 10.59 -4.09 -5.95
N PRO A 24 11.12 -4.11 -7.19
CA PRO A 24 10.56 -4.93 -8.27
C PRO A 24 10.40 -6.41 -7.88
N GLY A 25 9.23 -6.97 -8.18
CA GLY A 25 8.90 -8.37 -7.84
C GLY A 25 8.60 -8.62 -6.36
N SER A 26 8.68 -7.60 -5.50
CA SER A 26 8.29 -7.72 -4.09
C SER A 26 6.77 -7.73 -3.92
N THR A 27 6.29 -8.42 -2.88
CA THR A 27 4.88 -8.40 -2.49
C THR A 27 4.62 -7.20 -1.58
N VAL A 28 3.78 -6.29 -2.05
CA VAL A 28 3.30 -5.14 -1.27
C VAL A 28 2.03 -5.53 -0.54
N LYS A 29 1.99 -5.28 0.76
CA LYS A 29 0.83 -5.47 1.62
C LYS A 29 0.33 -4.11 2.11
N VAL A 30 -0.95 -3.86 1.91
CA VAL A 30 -1.69 -2.68 2.36
C VAL A 30 -2.65 -3.09 3.46
N GLU A 31 -2.50 -2.54 4.65
CA GLU A 31 -3.41 -2.72 5.80
C GLU A 31 -4.29 -1.47 5.91
N LEU A 32 -5.59 -1.68 5.74
CA LEU A 32 -6.61 -0.65 5.90
C LEU A 32 -6.89 -0.36 7.38
N PRO A 33 -7.52 0.78 7.72
CA PRO A 33 -7.76 1.20 9.10
C PRO A 33 -8.63 0.23 9.91
N ASP A 34 -9.44 -0.58 9.24
CA ASP A 34 -10.29 -1.60 9.85
C ASP A 34 -9.63 -2.98 9.98
N GLY A 35 -8.34 -3.07 9.65
CA GLY A 35 -7.55 -4.30 9.66
C GLY A 35 -7.69 -5.17 8.42
N THR A 36 -8.42 -4.72 7.39
CA THR A 36 -8.47 -5.43 6.10
C THR A 36 -7.09 -5.39 5.45
N GLU A 37 -6.57 -6.55 5.06
CA GLU A 37 -5.28 -6.66 4.39
C GLU A 37 -5.48 -6.92 2.89
N LEU A 38 -4.84 -6.10 2.07
CA LEU A 38 -4.81 -6.22 0.62
C LEU A 38 -3.37 -6.44 0.18
N THR A 39 -3.18 -7.16 -0.92
CA THR A 39 -1.84 -7.43 -1.45
C THR A 39 -1.77 -7.14 -2.95
N GLY A 40 -0.59 -6.73 -3.38
CA GLY A 40 -0.22 -6.55 -4.78
C GLY A 40 1.25 -6.91 -4.97
N VAL A 41 1.67 -7.05 -6.22
CA VAL A 41 3.08 -7.28 -6.56
C VAL A 41 3.59 -6.04 -7.29
N ALA A 42 4.76 -5.56 -6.91
CA ALA A 42 5.44 -4.51 -7.65
C ALA A 42 5.97 -5.08 -8.98
N ASP A 43 5.67 -4.40 -10.09
CA ASP A 43 6.13 -4.79 -11.42
C ASP A 43 7.66 -4.66 -11.57
N ASP A 44 8.18 -5.01 -12.75
CA ASP A 44 9.62 -4.93 -13.04
C ASP A 44 10.20 -3.51 -12.96
N GLN A 45 9.34 -2.48 -13.01
CA GLN A 45 9.70 -1.08 -12.82
C GLN A 45 9.52 -0.62 -11.37
N GLY A 46 9.02 -1.49 -10.49
CA GLY A 46 8.76 -1.22 -9.09
C GLY A 46 7.39 -0.58 -8.83
N ASN A 47 6.52 -0.42 -9.82
CA ASN A 47 5.19 0.16 -9.60
C ASN A 47 4.22 -0.91 -9.10
N TYR A 48 3.36 -0.55 -8.16
CA TYR A 48 2.25 -1.41 -7.76
C TYR A 48 0.93 -0.63 -7.79
N THR A 49 -0.16 -1.37 -8.02
CA THR A 49 -1.54 -0.88 -7.93
C THR A 49 -2.35 -1.94 -7.19
N ILE A 50 -3.07 -1.52 -6.16
CA ILE A 50 -3.91 -2.38 -5.33
C ILE A 50 -5.30 -1.76 -5.30
N ASP A 51 -6.29 -2.49 -5.82
CA ASP A 51 -7.68 -2.03 -5.82
C ASP A 51 -8.26 -2.02 -4.41
N LEU A 52 -8.92 -0.92 -4.07
CA LEU A 52 -9.64 -0.79 -2.81
C LEU A 52 -11.04 -1.44 -2.94
N PRO A 53 -11.53 -2.14 -1.91
CA PRO A 53 -12.84 -2.76 -1.98
C PRO A 53 -13.93 -1.67 -2.08
N SER A 54 -14.82 -1.78 -3.05
CA SER A 54 -15.88 -0.78 -3.31
C SER A 54 -16.90 -0.62 -2.17
N ASN A 55 -16.95 -1.57 -1.24
CA ASN A 55 -17.78 -1.49 -0.04
C ASN A 55 -17.09 -0.77 1.14
N LYS A 56 -15.82 -0.41 1.01
CA LYS A 56 -15.11 0.42 1.99
C LYS A 56 -15.32 1.88 1.63
N LYS A 57 -15.67 2.67 2.64
CA LYS A 57 -15.73 4.13 2.56
C LYS A 57 -14.74 4.69 3.54
N PHE A 58 -13.91 5.60 3.07
CA PHE A 58 -13.03 6.40 3.92
C PHE A 58 -13.67 7.77 4.13
N ASN A 59 -13.38 8.39 5.26
CA ASN A 59 -13.93 9.69 5.65
C ASN A 59 -12.83 10.76 5.77
N GLY A 60 -11.56 10.39 5.53
CA GLY A 60 -10.40 11.23 5.75
C GLY A 60 -9.92 11.19 7.20
N GLY A 61 -8.61 11.37 7.37
CA GLY A 61 -7.90 11.26 8.64
C GLY A 61 -7.57 9.81 9.05
N GLU A 62 -8.05 8.81 8.32
CA GLU A 62 -7.66 7.42 8.59
C GLU A 62 -6.24 7.12 8.10
N SER A 63 -5.54 6.20 8.76
CA SER A 63 -4.19 5.78 8.36
C SER A 63 -4.19 4.43 7.67
N ILE A 64 -3.58 4.36 6.49
CA ILE A 64 -3.30 3.12 5.77
C ILE A 64 -1.81 2.81 5.95
N LYS A 65 -1.49 1.54 6.23
CA LYS A 65 -0.10 1.08 6.38
C LYS A 65 0.29 0.21 5.22
N ILE A 66 1.53 0.37 4.76
CA ILE A 66 2.06 -0.34 3.60
C ILE A 66 3.42 -0.93 3.95
N THR A 67 3.61 -2.20 3.61
CA THR A 67 4.90 -2.90 3.78
C THR A 67 5.21 -3.70 2.52
N SER A 68 6.48 -3.93 2.25
CA SER A 68 6.92 -4.81 1.16
C SER A 68 7.65 -6.03 1.72
N THR A 69 7.49 -7.17 1.06
CA THR A 69 8.22 -8.41 1.34
C THR A 69 8.94 -8.89 0.08
N ASP A 70 10.25 -9.08 0.16
CA ASP A 70 11.07 -9.56 -0.97
C ASP A 70 10.86 -11.08 -1.21
N ALA A 71 11.40 -11.58 -2.32
CA ALA A 71 11.33 -13.02 -2.66
C ALA A 71 12.07 -13.93 -1.68
N SER A 72 12.94 -13.37 -0.84
CA SER A 72 13.66 -14.08 0.23
C SER A 72 12.90 -14.08 1.56
N GLY A 73 11.73 -13.43 1.63
CA GLY A 73 10.90 -13.32 2.83
C GLY A 73 11.32 -12.21 3.80
N ASN A 74 12.21 -11.30 3.42
CA ASN A 74 12.54 -10.13 4.25
C ASN A 74 11.46 -9.06 4.10
N LYS A 75 11.06 -8.44 5.22
CA LYS A 75 10.06 -7.37 5.25
C LYS A 75 10.72 -6.00 5.35
N SER A 76 10.20 -5.00 4.63
CA SER A 76 10.60 -3.60 4.75
C SER A 76 10.14 -2.98 6.07
N ASP A 77 10.60 -1.77 6.35
CA ASP A 77 9.92 -0.88 7.29
C ASP A 77 8.52 -0.51 6.77
N GLU A 78 7.68 0.01 7.66
CA GLU A 78 6.30 0.41 7.35
C GLU A 78 6.24 1.84 6.80
N ALA A 79 5.52 2.02 5.70
CA ALA A 79 5.04 3.32 5.25
C ALA A 79 3.62 3.55 5.77
N VAL A 80 3.33 4.76 6.20
CA VAL A 80 1.99 5.16 6.65
C VAL A 80 1.53 6.35 5.81
N VAL A 81 0.32 6.25 5.27
CA VAL A 81 -0.35 7.35 4.57
C VAL A 81 -1.65 7.68 5.27
N GLU A 82 -1.87 8.97 5.48
CA GLU A 82 -3.15 9.48 5.95
C GLU A 82 -4.06 9.69 4.74
N VAL A 83 -5.26 9.12 4.80
CA VAL A 83 -6.30 9.36 3.81
C VAL A 83 -6.77 10.81 3.97
N LYS A 84 -6.73 11.59 2.90
CA LYS A 84 -7.26 12.96 2.91
C LYS A 84 -8.74 12.96 2.62
N ASP A 85 -9.49 13.76 3.37
CA ASP A 85 -10.84 14.10 2.95
C ASP A 85 -10.77 15.08 1.76
N THR A 86 -11.65 14.91 0.79
CA THR A 86 -11.74 15.74 -0.43
C THR A 86 -12.99 16.58 -0.47
#